data_AF-K1TBD0-F1
#
_entry.id   AF-K1TBD0-F1
#
_cell.length_a   1.000
_cell.length_b   1.000
_cell.length_c   1.000
_cell.angle_alpha   90.00
_cell.angle_beta   90.00
_cell.angle_gamma   90.00
#
_symmetry.space_group_name_H-M   'P 1'
#
loop_
_entity.id
_entity.type
_entity.pdbx_description
1 polymer ?
#
loop_
_entity_poly.entity_id
_entity_poly.type
_entity_poly.pdbx_seq_one_letter_code
_entity_poly.pdbx_strand_id
1 'polypeptide(L)'
;RTLQEAIDRGVIVLNITQCGGGRVSMELYETGLRLQKSGVLCGYDMTTEAAVTKLMYTLGLGLPRQQTEELLRRPLRGEFTA
;
A
#
# COMPACT_ATOMS: atom_id res chain seq x y z
N ARG A 1 -4.04 11.19 12.76
CA ARG A 1 -5.00 12.22 12.31
C ARG A 1 -4.76 12.58 10.84
N THR A 2 -3.58 13.07 10.47
CA THR A 2 -3.25 13.46 9.08
C THR A 2 -3.42 12.34 8.03
N LEU A 3 -3.01 11.10 8.34
CA LEU A 3 -3.18 9.97 7.40
C LEU A 3 -4.65 9.61 7.18
N GLN A 4 -5.45 9.56 8.26
CA GLN A 4 -6.88 9.32 8.17
C GLN A 4 -7.56 10.40 7.31
N GLU A 5 -7.27 11.67 7.56
CA GLU A 5 -7.81 12.80 6.79
C GLU A 5 -7.39 12.76 5.30
N ALA A 6 -6.22 12.22 4.97
CA ALA A 6 -5.82 12.00 3.58
C ALA A 6 -6.64 10.87 2.93
N ILE A 7 -6.82 9.76 3.64
CA ILE A 7 -7.57 8.59 3.17
C ILE A 7 -9.05 8.94 2.98
N ASP A 8 -9.63 9.71 3.90
CA ASP A 8 -11.01 10.20 3.85
C ASP A 8 -11.23 11.13 2.65
N ARG A 9 -10.19 11.86 2.20
CA ARG A 9 -10.20 12.69 0.98
C ARG A 9 -9.98 11.91 -0.31
N GLY A 10 -9.81 10.58 -0.25
CA GLY A 10 -9.57 9.77 -1.45
C GLY A 10 -8.12 9.43 -1.74
N VAL A 11 -7.16 9.85 -0.91
CA VAL A 11 -5.74 9.59 -1.15
C VAL A 11 -5.39 8.15 -0.77
N ILE A 12 -4.80 7.43 -1.72
CA ILE A 12 -4.25 6.08 -1.46
C ILE A 12 -2.90 6.22 -0.76
N VAL A 13 -2.73 5.50 0.35
CA VAL A 13 -1.48 5.45 1.12
C VAL A 13 -0.97 4.03 1.17
N LEU A 14 0.26 3.81 0.73
CA LEU A 14 0.94 2.51 0.71
C LEU A 14 2.11 2.52 1.69
N ASN A 15 2.15 1.57 2.62
CA ASN A 15 3.21 1.43 3.62
C ASN A 15 4.33 0.53 3.11
N ILE A 16 5.54 1.07 2.96
CA ILE A 16 6.75 0.39 2.48
C ILE A 16 7.86 0.51 3.53
N THR A 17 8.63 -0.56 3.71
CA THR A 17 9.76 -0.55 4.65
C THR A 17 10.89 0.34 4.13
N GLN A 18 11.56 1.05 5.05
CA GLN A 18 12.77 1.82 4.73
C GLN A 18 14.03 0.96 4.71
N CYS A 19 13.96 -0.26 5.24
CA CYS A 19 15.06 -1.21 5.20
C CYS A 19 15.30 -1.66 3.74
N GLY A 20 16.56 -1.84 3.35
CA GLY A 20 16.91 -2.33 2.01
C GLY A 20 16.43 -3.76 1.70
N GLY A 21 15.92 -4.48 2.70
CA GLY A 21 15.26 -5.78 2.56
C GLY A 21 14.32 -6.07 3.74
N GLY A 22 13.44 -7.04 3.56
CA GLY A 22 12.43 -7.44 4.53
C GLY A 22 11.00 -7.12 4.07
N ARG A 23 10.04 -7.31 4.97
CA ARG A 23 8.61 -7.23 4.67
C ARG A 23 7.89 -6.38 5.69
N VAL A 24 6.97 -5.53 5.22
CA VAL A 24 6.00 -4.86 6.08
C VAL A 24 4.97 -5.87 6.58
N SER A 25 4.86 -5.99 7.89
CA SER A 25 3.90 -6.86 8.58
C SER A 25 3.10 -6.04 9.57
N MET A 26 2.02 -5.42 9.09
CA MET A 26 1.19 -4.50 9.89
C MET A 26 0.39 -5.22 11.00
N GLU A 27 0.26 -6.54 10.94
CA GLU A 27 -0.49 -7.33 11.94
C GLU A 27 0.30 -7.59 13.22
N LEU A 28 1.64 -7.41 13.21
CA LEU A 28 2.50 -7.80 14.33
C LEU A 28 2.46 -6.81 15.51
N TYR A 29 2.07 -5.56 15.27
CA TYR A 29 2.17 -4.50 16.27
C TYR A 29 0.95 -3.59 16.25
N GLU A 30 0.62 -3.04 17.42
CA GLU A 30 -0.52 -2.14 17.58
C GLU A 30 -0.49 -0.95 16.62
N THR A 31 0.70 -0.39 16.37
CA THR A 31 0.90 0.71 15.42
C THR A 31 0.55 0.32 13.98
N GLY A 32 0.93 -0.89 13.55
CA GLY A 32 0.56 -1.42 12.24
C GLY A 32 -0.94 -1.67 12.12
N LEU A 33 -1.56 -2.25 13.15
CA LEU A 33 -3.01 -2.46 13.19
C LEU A 33 -3.78 -1.14 13.11
N ARG A 34 -3.29 -0.08 13.77
CA ARG A 34 -3.87 1.26 13.67
C ARG A 34 -3.79 1.81 12.24
N LEU A 35 -2.66 1.63 11.55
CA LEU A 35 -2.51 2.05 10.15
C LEU A 35 -3.47 1.29 9.22
N GLN A 36 -3.58 -0.02 9.40
CA GLN A 36 -4.50 -0.86 8.62
C GLN A 36 -5.96 -0.45 8.84
N LYS A 37 -6.37 -0.22 10.10
CA LYS A 37 -7.70 0.28 10.45
C LYS A 37 -7.99 1.66 9.85
N SER A 38 -6.97 2.49 9.69
CA SER A 38 -7.12 3.79 9.03
C SER A 38 -7.26 3.71 7.51
N GLY A 39 -7.02 2.54 6.89
CA GLY A 39 -7.11 2.34 5.44
C GLY A 39 -5.76 2.38 4.72
N VAL A 40 -4.64 2.38 5.44
CA VAL A 40 -3.31 2.27 4.82
C VAL A 40 -3.12 0.88 4.24
N LEU A 41 -2.60 0.80 3.01
CA LEU A 41 -2.33 -0.45 2.31
C LEU A 41 -0.97 -1.02 2.71
N CYS A 42 -0.88 -2.35 2.82
CA CYS A 42 0.40 -3.04 3.03
C CYS A 42 1.18 -3.12 1.72
N GLY A 43 2.44 -2.70 1.74
CA GLY A 43 3.34 -2.88 0.60
C GLY A 43 4.17 -4.17 0.65
N TYR A 44 4.02 -4.99 1.70
CA TYR A 44 4.72 -6.26 1.89
C TYR A 44 6.24 -6.11 1.72
N ASP A 45 6.86 -6.95 0.89
CA ASP A 45 8.29 -6.95 0.53
C ASP A 45 8.57 -6.24 -0.80
N MET A 46 7.67 -5.36 -1.27
CA MET A 46 7.97 -4.49 -2.43
C MET A 46 9.18 -3.61 -2.14
N THR A 47 10.03 -3.44 -3.16
CA THR A 47 10.99 -2.33 -3.16
C THR A 47 10.25 -1.00 -3.32
N THR A 48 10.91 0.11 -2.95
CA THR A 48 10.30 1.44 -3.10
C THR A 48 10.05 1.77 -4.58
N GLU A 49 10.95 1.36 -5.48
CA GLU A 49 10.83 1.53 -6.93
C GLU A 49 9.63 0.76 -7.49
N ALA A 50 9.45 -0.49 -7.06
CA ALA A 50 8.31 -1.31 -7.44
C ALA A 50 6.98 -0.69 -6.95
N ALA A 51 6.94 -0.21 -5.71
CA ALA A 51 5.78 0.43 -5.12
C ALA A 51 5.38 1.71 -5.86
N VAL A 52 6.33 2.62 -6.15
CA VAL A 52 6.07 3.85 -6.91
C VAL A 52 5.58 3.51 -8.32
N THR A 53 6.25 2.57 -9.01
CA THR A 53 5.86 2.16 -10.36
C THR A 53 4.45 1.56 -10.38
N LYS A 54 4.13 0.71 -9.40
CA LYS A 54 2.80 0.09 -9.28
C LYS A 54 1.71 1.12 -8.98
N LEU A 55 2.00 2.12 -8.14
CA LEU A 55 1.09 3.24 -7.89
C LEU A 55 0.84 4.04 -9.18
N MET A 56 1.88 4.43 -9.89
CA MET A 56 1.75 5.18 -11.16
C MET A 56 0.93 4.39 -12.19
N TYR A 57 1.24 3.10 -12.35
CA TYR A 57 0.52 2.22 -13.25
C TYR A 57 -0.97 2.08 -12.88
N THR A 58 -1.27 1.71 -11.63
CA THR A 58 -2.65 1.45 -11.20
C THR A 58 -3.53 2.70 -11.20
N LEU A 59 -2.97 3.85 -10.79
CA LEU A 59 -3.67 5.14 -10.87
C LEU A 59 -3.89 5.58 -12.32
N GLY A 60 -2.93 5.33 -13.22
CA GLY A 60 -3.02 5.67 -14.64
C GLY A 60 -4.11 4.92 -15.41
N LEU A 61 -4.62 3.80 -14.86
CA LEU A 61 -5.74 3.06 -15.47
C LEU A 61 -7.10 3.77 -15.32
N GLY A 62 -7.21 4.78 -14.44
CA GLY A 62 -8.46 5.51 -14.22
C GLY A 62 -9.60 4.66 -13.66
N LEU A 63 -9.28 3.56 -12.96
CA LEU A 63 -10.26 2.65 -12.39
C LEU A 63 -10.93 3.22 -11.14
N PRO A 64 -12.14 2.74 -10.79
CA PRO A 64 -12.75 3.05 -9.49
C PRO A 64 -11.79 2.69 -8.34
N ARG A 65 -11.79 3.51 -7.29
CA ARG A 65 -10.90 3.37 -6.13
C ARG A 65 -10.79 1.93 -5.61
N GLN A 66 -11.92 1.25 -5.45
CA GLN A 66 -11.97 -0.13 -4.96
C GLN A 66 -11.14 -1.08 -5.84
N GLN A 67 -11.27 -0.98 -7.16
CA GLN A 67 -10.52 -1.81 -8.11
C GLN A 67 -9.03 -1.45 -8.10
N THR A 68 -8.69 -0.16 -7.97
CA THR A 68 -7.30 0.29 -7.81
C THR A 68 -6.67 -0.31 -6.54
N GLU A 69 -7.38 -0.26 -5.41
CA GLU A 69 -6.92 -0.86 -4.16
C GLU A 69 -6.78 -2.40 -4.27
N GLU A 70 -7.71 -3.07 -4.95
CA GLU A 70 -7.62 -4.52 -5.22
C GLU A 70 -6.37 -4.88 -6.04
N LEU A 71 -6.03 -4.09 -7.06
CA LEU A 71 -4.79 -4.27 -7.83
C LEU A 71 -3.54 -4.05 -6.98
N LEU A 72 -3.57 -3.08 -6.07
CA LEU A 72 -2.45 -2.81 -5.16
C LEU A 72 -2.24 -3.95 -4.16
N ARG A 73 -3.31 -4.60 -3.69
CA ARG A 73 -3.29 -5.67 -2.67
C ARG A 73 -2.84 -7.05 -3.18
N ARG A 74 -2.75 -7.26 -4.50
CA ARG A 74 -2.30 -8.55 -5.08
C ARG A 74 -1.06 -8.39 -5.96
N PRO A 75 -0.19 -9.41 -6.06
CA PRO A 75 0.94 -9.35 -6.97
C PRO A 75 0.43 -9.31 -8.43
N LEU A 76 0.96 -8.39 -9.23
CA LEU A 76 0.64 -8.29 -10.66
C LEU A 76 1.72 -8.92 -11.52
N ARG A 77 2.99 -8.73 -11.16
CA ARG A 77 4.17 -9.16 -11.94
C ARG A 77 5.29 -9.69 -11.04
N GLY A 78 4.94 -10.20 -9.85
CA GLY A 78 5.90 -10.77 -8.89
C GLY A 78 6.64 -9.73 -8.06
N GLU A 79 6.08 -8.52 -7.95
CA GLU A 79 6.69 -7.40 -7.25
C GLU A 79 6.67 -7.52 -5.72
N PHE A 80 5.89 -8.46 -5.17
CA PHE A 80 5.91 -8.85 -3.76
C PHE A 80 5.34 -10.26 -3.55
N THR A 81 5.57 -10.81 -2.36
CA THR A 81 5.00 -12.03 -1.83
C THR A 81 4.03 -11.71 -0.69
N ALA A 82 2.76 -12.10 -0.85
CA ALA A 82 1.68 -11.86 0.13
C ALA A 82 1.71 -12.82 1.32
#